data_AF-A0A529PDV1-F1
#
_entry.id   AF-A0A529PDV1-F1
#
_cell.length_a   1.000
_cell.length_b   1.000
_cell.length_c   1.000
_cell.angle_alpha   90.00
_cell.angle_beta   90.00
_cell.angle_gamma   90.00
#
_symmetry.space_group_name_H-M   'P 1'
#
loop_
_entity.id
_entity.type
_entity.pdbx_description
1 polymer ?
#
loop_
_entity_poly.entity_id
_entity_poly.type
_entity_poly.pdbx_seq_one_letter_code
_entity_poly.pdbx_strand_id
1 'polypeptide(L)'
;TLLLIDVKWSSDPVGLFWAFLNGALFVAYIVLGHRVAASGAGAGIAGLGAAMAIAFLVVLPVGFTQATPAFSAPSLLIAAIGVGICSSVIPYICDQLAMARLPRASFALMLSLLPLTATLIGIIVLRQVPSPGDCLGIALVVAGVASHKPAPE
;
A
#
# COMPACT_ATOMS: atom_id res chain seq x y z
N THR A 1 29.33 15.47 6.85
CA THR A 1 28.39 15.15 5.75
C THR A 1 27.64 13.83 5.93
N LEU A 2 27.68 13.20 7.10
CA LEU A 2 26.72 12.15 7.55
C LEU A 2 25.77 12.67 8.66
N LEU A 3 25.76 13.99 8.90
CA LEU A 3 25.16 14.67 10.05
C LEU A 3 23.78 15.31 9.76
N LEU A 4 23.16 14.96 8.63
CA LEU A 4 21.82 15.44 8.21
C LEU A 4 20.75 14.35 8.22
N ILE A 5 21.14 13.11 8.50
CA ILE A 5 20.23 12.05 8.92
C ILE A 5 20.36 12.00 10.42
N ASP A 6 19.39 12.61 11.10
CA ASP A 6 19.16 12.34 12.52
C ASP A 6 18.66 10.88 12.58
N VAL A 7 19.58 9.89 12.58
CA VAL A 7 19.25 8.50 12.93
C VAL A 7 18.88 8.53 14.41
N LYS A 8 17.63 8.90 14.68
CA LYS A 8 17.05 8.63 15.98
C LYS A 8 16.76 7.15 16.03
N TRP A 9 17.52 6.44 16.85
CA TRP A 9 17.16 5.10 17.26
C TRP A 9 15.72 5.16 17.78
N SER A 10 14.82 4.41 17.14
CA SER A 10 13.45 4.31 17.63
C SER A 10 13.51 3.63 18.99
N SER A 11 13.15 4.37 20.03
CA SER A 11 13.04 3.85 21.40
C SER A 11 11.80 2.96 21.59
N ASP A 12 11.04 2.72 20.52
CA ASP A 12 9.85 1.88 20.52
C ASP A 12 10.12 0.52 19.82
N PRO A 13 10.53 -0.51 20.57
CA PRO A 13 10.74 -1.84 20.02
C PRO A 13 9.44 -2.51 19.56
N VAL A 14 8.29 -2.11 20.10
CA VAL A 14 6.99 -2.67 19.71
C VAL A 14 6.59 -2.13 18.33
N GLY A 15 6.72 -0.83 18.11
CA GLY A 15 6.53 -0.22 16.79
C GLY A 15 7.47 -0.81 15.74
N LEU A 16 8.73 -1.06 16.11
CA LEU A 16 9.70 -1.68 15.22
C LEU A 16 9.30 -3.14 14.85
N PHE A 17 8.86 -3.92 15.83
CA PHE A 17 8.32 -5.27 15.59
C PHE A 17 7.15 -5.24 14.60
N TRP A 18 6.18 -4.35 14.79
CA TRP A 18 5.03 -4.21 13.90
C TRP A 18 5.44 -3.77 12.49
N ALA A 19 6.42 -2.88 12.35
CA ALA A 19 6.93 -2.44 11.05
C ALA A 19 7.56 -3.61 10.27
N PHE A 20 8.40 -4.41 10.92
CA PHE A 20 9.00 -5.60 10.31
C PHE A 20 7.96 -6.68 9.98
N LEU A 21 7.00 -6.92 10.88
CA LEU A 21 5.92 -7.87 10.65
C LEU A 21 5.06 -7.45 9.44
N ASN A 22 4.70 -6.16 9.36
CA ASN A 22 3.97 -5.61 8.22
C ASN A 22 4.75 -5.80 6.91
N GLY A 23 6.05 -5.50 6.91
CA GLY A 23 6.91 -5.73 5.74
C GLY A 23 6.95 -7.20 5.31
N ALA A 24 7.10 -8.12 6.26
CA ALA A 24 7.12 -9.56 5.99
C ALA A 24 5.78 -10.07 5.43
N LEU A 25 4.66 -9.64 6.01
CA LEU A 25 3.31 -9.97 5.54
C LEU A 25 3.06 -9.41 4.14
N PHE A 26 3.54 -8.20 3.84
CA PHE A 26 3.40 -7.59 2.52
C PHE A 26 4.19 -8.35 1.44
N VAL A 27 5.41 -8.78 1.76
CA VAL A 27 6.19 -9.65 0.86
C VAL A 27 5.47 -10.98 0.63
N ALA A 28 4.95 -11.60 1.69
CA ALA A 28 4.17 -12.84 1.58
C ALA A 28 2.92 -12.65 0.70
N TYR A 29 2.20 -11.54 0.86
CA TYR A 29 1.08 -11.15 0.02
C TYR A 29 1.48 -11.07 -1.46
N ILE A 30 2.59 -10.40 -1.80
CA ILE A 30 3.05 -10.30 -3.20
C ILE A 30 3.35 -11.70 -3.77
N VAL A 31 4.05 -12.56 -3.01
CA VAL A 31 4.41 -13.92 -3.46
C VAL A 31 3.15 -14.75 -3.71
N LEU A 32 2.24 -14.80 -2.73
CA LEU A 32 1.01 -15.58 -2.81
C LEU A 32 0.05 -15.00 -3.86
N GLY A 33 -0.06 -13.68 -3.93
CA GLY A 33 -0.87 -12.96 -4.91
C GLY A 33 -0.47 -13.31 -6.35
N HIS A 34 0.83 -13.30 -6.67
CA HIS A 34 1.30 -13.73 -7.99
C HIS A 34 0.99 -15.21 -8.26
N ARG A 35 1.10 -16.09 -7.25
CA ARG A 35 0.77 -17.52 -7.40
C ARG A 35 -0.72 -17.74 -7.69
N VAL A 36 -1.61 -16.98 -7.05
CA VAL A 36 -3.06 -17.06 -7.27
C VAL A 36 -3.47 -16.38 -8.58
N ALA A 37 -2.82 -15.27 -8.94
CA ALA A 37 -3.06 -14.58 -10.21
C ALA A 37 -2.58 -15.39 -11.42
N ALA A 38 -1.58 -16.26 -11.25
CA ALA A 38 -1.10 -17.16 -12.31
C ALA A 38 -2.16 -18.15 -12.81
N SER A 39 -3.14 -18.51 -11.97
CA SER A 39 -4.32 -19.31 -12.37
C SER A 39 -5.38 -18.52 -13.15
N GLY A 40 -5.15 -17.22 -13.37
CA GLY A 40 -6.03 -16.31 -14.11
C GLY A 40 -6.53 -15.15 -13.24
N ALA A 41 -6.60 -13.95 -13.83
CA ALA A 41 -6.96 -12.72 -13.12
C ALA A 41 -8.33 -12.79 -12.41
N GLY A 42 -9.31 -13.49 -12.99
CA GLY A 42 -10.62 -13.70 -12.37
C GLY A 42 -10.56 -14.52 -11.07
N ALA A 43 -9.72 -15.56 -11.04
CA ALA A 43 -9.48 -16.35 -9.83
C ALA A 43 -8.68 -15.56 -8.78
N GLY A 44 -7.75 -14.70 -9.22
CA GLY A 44 -7.02 -13.74 -8.37
C GLY A 44 -7.95 -12.80 -7.62
N ILE A 45 -8.88 -12.17 -8.33
CA ILE A 45 -9.86 -11.22 -7.73
C ILE A 45 -10.79 -11.94 -6.75
N ALA A 46 -11.30 -13.12 -7.11
CA ALA A 46 -12.16 -13.90 -6.22
C ALA A 46 -11.43 -14.37 -4.95
N GLY A 47 -10.19 -14.85 -5.09
CA GLY A 47 -9.34 -15.24 -3.96
C GLY A 47 -9.03 -14.07 -3.03
N LEU A 48 -8.76 -12.89 -3.61
CA LEU A 48 -8.55 -11.67 -2.83
C LEU A 48 -9.82 -11.20 -2.10
N GLY A 49 -10.98 -11.32 -2.73
CA GLY A 49 -12.27 -11.05 -2.10
C GLY A 49 -12.52 -11.95 -0.89
N ALA A 50 -12.24 -13.26 -1.00
CA ALA A 50 -12.33 -14.18 0.12
C ALA A 50 -11.34 -13.82 1.25
N ALA A 51 -10.10 -13.47 0.90
CA ALA A 51 -9.11 -13.02 1.88
C ALA A 51 -9.55 -11.72 2.60
N MET A 52 -10.17 -10.78 1.89
CA MET A 52 -10.74 -9.55 2.47
C MET A 52 -11.91 -9.85 3.41
N ALA A 53 -12.74 -10.84 3.11
CA ALA A 53 -13.82 -11.27 4.02
C ALA A 53 -13.25 -11.88 5.32
N ILE A 54 -12.20 -12.70 5.21
CA ILE A 54 -11.50 -13.25 6.38
C ILE A 54 -10.85 -12.11 7.18
N ALA A 55 -10.16 -11.19 6.52
CA ALA A 55 -9.54 -10.03 7.15
C ALA A 55 -10.57 -9.17 7.89
N PHE A 56 -11.75 -8.95 7.28
CA PHE A 56 -12.86 -8.26 7.93
C PHE A 56 -13.26 -8.97 9.22
N LEU A 57 -13.47 -10.29 9.22
CA LEU A 57 -13.85 -11.04 10.43
C LEU A 57 -12.78 -10.98 11.53
N VAL A 58 -11.50 -10.98 11.15
CA VAL A 58 -10.37 -10.91 12.09
C VAL A 58 -10.22 -9.50 12.69
N VAL A 59 -10.38 -8.45 11.88
CA VAL A 59 -10.17 -7.06 12.29
C VAL A 59 -11.41 -6.46 12.94
N LEU A 60 -12.61 -6.91 12.57
CA LEU A 60 -13.89 -6.44 13.12
C LEU A 60 -13.88 -6.37 14.65
N PRO A 61 -13.54 -7.41 15.43
CA PRO A 61 -13.57 -7.34 16.89
C PRO A 61 -12.58 -6.31 17.46
N VAL A 62 -11.44 -6.09 16.79
CA VAL A 62 -10.43 -5.11 17.21
C VAL A 62 -10.92 -3.68 16.99
N GLY A 63 -11.58 -3.43 15.86
CA GLY A 63 -12.07 -2.11 15.48
C GLY A 63 -13.50 -1.78 15.93
N PHE A 64 -14.26 -2.76 16.45
CA PHE A 64 -15.70 -2.62 16.67
C PHE A 64 -16.05 -1.46 17.59
N THR A 65 -15.35 -1.34 18.72
CA THR A 65 -15.59 -0.29 19.72
C THR A 65 -15.37 1.11 19.14
N GLN A 66 -14.30 1.28 18.36
CA GLN A 66 -13.96 2.54 17.68
C GLN A 66 -14.94 2.86 16.55
N ALA A 67 -15.53 1.85 15.91
CA ALA A 67 -16.50 2.00 14.84
C ALA A 67 -17.93 2.31 15.33
N THR A 68 -18.24 2.11 16.62
CA THR A 68 -19.59 2.33 17.18
C THR A 68 -20.21 3.68 16.84
N PRO A 69 -19.49 4.83 16.87
CA PRO A 69 -20.10 6.13 16.57
C PRO A 69 -20.51 6.25 15.09
N ALA A 70 -19.81 5.56 14.18
CA ALA A 70 -20.10 5.63 12.75
C ALA A 70 -21.48 5.06 12.40
N PHE A 71 -21.98 4.07 13.14
CA PHE A 71 -23.30 3.47 12.90
C PHE A 71 -24.46 4.44 13.17
N SER A 72 -24.25 5.46 14.00
CA SER A 72 -25.24 6.50 14.29
C SER A 72 -25.27 7.63 13.25
N ALA A 73 -24.31 7.66 12.32
CA ALA A 73 -24.15 8.74 11.35
C ALA A 73 -24.14 8.19 9.91
N PRO A 74 -25.27 8.23 9.18
CA PRO A 74 -25.38 7.70 7.82
C PRO A 74 -24.34 8.30 6.84
N SER A 75 -23.99 9.57 7.02
CA SER A 75 -22.96 10.25 6.21
C SER A 75 -21.57 9.63 6.42
N LEU A 76 -21.21 9.23 7.64
CA LEU A 76 -19.94 8.57 7.94
C LEU A 76 -19.91 7.16 7.34
N LEU A 77 -21.03 6.44 7.33
CA LEU A 77 -21.11 5.13 6.66
C LEU A 77 -20.91 5.26 5.15
N ILE A 78 -21.56 6.23 4.51
CA ILE A 78 -21.38 6.49 3.07
C ILE A 78 -19.94 6.88 2.77
N ALA A 79 -19.34 7.75 3.58
CA ALA A 79 -17.94 8.13 3.44
C ALA A 79 -17.00 6.92 3.62
N ALA A 80 -17.24 6.07 4.62
CA ALA A 80 -16.45 4.86 4.87
C ALA A 80 -16.55 3.86 3.72
N ILE A 81 -17.74 3.67 3.15
CA ILE A 81 -17.94 2.85 1.94
C ILE A 81 -17.16 3.45 0.77
N GLY A 82 -17.28 4.76 0.55
CA GLY A 82 -16.54 5.46 -0.50
C GLY A 82 -15.03 5.30 -0.35
N VAL A 83 -14.51 5.47 0.87
CA VAL A 83 -13.09 5.25 1.18
C VAL A 83 -12.69 3.80 0.92
N GLY A 84 -13.47 2.81 1.37
CA GLY A 84 -13.18 1.39 1.13
C GLY A 84 -13.14 1.03 -0.35
N ILE A 85 -14.09 1.55 -1.14
CA ILE A 85 -14.11 1.31 -2.59
C ILE A 85 -12.90 1.97 -3.27
N CYS A 86 -12.65 3.25 -3.00
CA CYS A 86 -11.60 4.01 -3.67
C CYS A 86 -10.19 3.61 -3.23
N SER A 87 -9.99 3.21 -1.97
CA SER A 87 -8.67 2.89 -1.42
C SER A 87 -8.32 1.40 -1.46
N SER A 88 -9.33 0.51 -1.45
CA SER A 88 -9.10 -0.94 -1.39
C SER A 88 -9.62 -1.63 -2.64
N VAL A 89 -10.92 -1.55 -2.95
CA VAL A 89 -11.53 -2.34 -4.03
C VAL A 89 -10.91 -2.01 -5.40
N ILE A 90 -10.92 -0.72 -5.78
CA ILE A 90 -10.38 -0.30 -7.08
C ILE A 90 -8.87 -0.59 -7.16
N PRO A 91 -8.03 -0.16 -6.20
CA PRO A 91 -6.60 -0.39 -6.27
C PRO A 91 -6.23 -1.88 -6.29
N TYR A 92 -6.90 -2.71 -5.49
CA TYR A 92 -6.61 -4.14 -5.44
C TYR A 92 -7.01 -4.88 -6.70
N ILE A 93 -8.12 -4.50 -7.36
CA ILE A 93 -8.45 -5.05 -8.67
C ILE A 93 -7.38 -4.65 -9.70
N CYS A 94 -6.97 -3.38 -9.70
CA CYS A 94 -5.89 -2.90 -10.57
C CYS A 94 -4.58 -3.66 -10.31
N ASP A 95 -4.22 -3.90 -9.05
CA ASP A 95 -3.04 -4.67 -8.66
C ASP A 95 -3.11 -6.11 -9.17
N GLN A 96 -4.24 -6.79 -8.98
CA GLN A 96 -4.40 -8.18 -9.47
C GLN A 96 -4.32 -8.26 -10.99
N LEU A 97 -4.91 -7.29 -11.70
CA LEU A 97 -4.80 -7.18 -13.15
C LEU A 97 -3.37 -6.88 -13.60
N ALA A 98 -2.64 -6.04 -12.87
CA ALA A 98 -1.25 -5.72 -13.14
C ALA A 98 -0.34 -6.93 -12.88
N MET A 99 -0.52 -7.64 -11.77
CA MET A 99 0.22 -8.88 -11.44
C MET A 99 -0.03 -10.00 -12.46
N ALA A 100 -1.22 -10.06 -13.05
CA ALA A 100 -1.53 -11.02 -14.10
C ALA A 100 -0.86 -10.70 -15.46
N ARG A 101 -0.36 -9.47 -15.65
CA ARG A 101 0.16 -8.98 -16.94
C ARG A 101 1.63 -8.59 -16.91
N LEU A 102 2.17 -8.22 -15.75
CA LEU A 102 3.53 -7.69 -15.60
C LEU A 102 4.43 -8.70 -14.87
N PRO A 103 5.71 -8.80 -15.25
CA PRO A 103 6.71 -9.48 -14.44
C PRO A 103 6.78 -8.86 -13.04
N ARG A 104 7.04 -9.69 -12.03
CA ARG A 104 7.11 -9.30 -10.61
C ARG A 104 8.04 -8.12 -10.35
N ALA A 105 9.18 -8.06 -11.05
CA ALA A 105 10.16 -6.98 -10.90
C ALA A 105 9.61 -5.64 -11.39
N SER A 106 8.91 -5.63 -12.53
CA SER A 106 8.30 -4.42 -13.11
C SER A 106 7.14 -3.91 -12.25
N PHE A 107 6.32 -4.82 -11.70
CA PHE A 107 5.26 -4.45 -10.76
C PHE A 107 5.83 -3.78 -9.50
N ALA A 108 6.86 -4.38 -8.88
CA ALA A 108 7.52 -3.81 -7.72
C ALA A 108 8.17 -2.45 -8.02
N LEU A 109 8.74 -2.29 -9.22
CA LEU A 109 9.30 -1.02 -9.69
C LEU A 109 8.22 0.07 -9.82
N MET A 110 7.07 -0.24 -10.42
CA MET A 110 5.95 0.72 -10.52
C MET A 110 5.42 1.09 -9.13
N LEU A 111 5.31 0.11 -8.23
CA LEU A 111 4.86 0.35 -6.86
C LEU A 111 5.80 1.29 -6.10
N SER A 112 7.10 1.30 -6.43
CA SER A 112 8.06 2.22 -5.82
C SER A 112 7.77 3.70 -6.13
N LEU A 113 6.92 4.00 -7.12
CA LEU A 113 6.48 5.37 -7.43
C LEU A 113 5.31 5.85 -6.55
N LEU A 114 4.71 4.99 -5.71
CA LEU A 114 3.64 5.41 -4.78
C LEU A 114 3.99 6.63 -3.92
N PRO A 115 5.20 6.77 -3.35
CA PRO A 115 5.57 7.91 -2.53
C PRO A 115 5.47 9.25 -3.29
N LEU A 116 5.80 9.26 -4.58
CA LEU A 116 5.64 10.44 -5.43
C LEU A 116 4.17 10.82 -5.53
N THR A 117 3.31 9.87 -5.92
CA THR A 117 1.87 10.11 -6.08
C THR A 117 1.22 10.48 -4.75
N ALA A 118 1.58 9.83 -3.66
CA ALA A 118 1.10 10.13 -2.31
C ALA A 118 1.47 11.56 -1.89
N THR A 119 2.70 12.00 -2.17
CA THR A 119 3.15 13.36 -1.88
C THR A 119 2.39 14.40 -2.70
N LEU A 120 2.18 14.14 -3.99
CA LEU A 120 1.40 15.05 -4.86
C LEU A 120 -0.05 15.17 -4.38
N ILE A 121 -0.69 14.06 -4.04
CA ILE A 121 -2.04 14.06 -3.47
C ILE A 121 -2.06 14.78 -2.11
N GLY A 122 -1.06 14.57 -1.26
CA GLY A 122 -0.90 15.28 0.01
C GLY A 122 -0.77 16.79 -0.15
N ILE A 123 -0.03 17.26 -1.16
CA ILE A 123 0.07 18.69 -1.49
C ILE A 123 -1.29 19.23 -1.96
N ILE A 124 -1.95 18.53 -2.89
CA ILE A 124 -3.17 19.03 -3.53
C ILE A 124 -4.36 19.02 -2.57
N VAL A 125 -4.56 17.90 -1.87
CA VAL A 125 -5.74 17.64 -1.04
C VAL A 125 -5.54 18.13 0.39
N LEU A 126 -4.36 17.88 0.98
CA LEU A 126 -4.08 18.17 2.38
C LEU A 126 -3.26 19.47 2.57
N ARG A 127 -2.81 20.11 1.48
CA ARG A 127 -1.94 21.30 1.50
C ARG A 127 -0.67 21.10 2.34
N GLN A 128 -0.15 19.87 2.37
CA GLN A 128 1.09 19.55 3.05
C GLN A 128 2.28 20.01 2.21
N VAL A 129 3.17 20.82 2.79
CA VAL A 129 4.42 21.24 2.13
C VAL A 129 5.49 20.19 2.46
N PRO A 130 5.97 19.41 1.47
CA PRO A 130 7.01 18.41 1.71
C PRO A 130 8.31 19.09 2.12
N SER A 131 9.07 18.44 3.01
CA SER A 131 10.38 18.96 3.37
C SER A 131 11.36 18.79 2.20
N PRO A 132 12.47 19.56 2.18
CA PRO A 132 13.52 19.36 1.20
C PRO A 132 14.08 17.93 1.21
N GLY A 133 14.10 17.27 2.38
CA GLY A 133 14.52 15.87 2.52
C GLY A 133 13.56 14.89 1.83
N ASP A 134 12.25 15.10 1.97
CA ASP A 134 11.24 14.28 1.30
C ASP A 134 11.36 14.40 -0.22
N CYS A 135 11.54 15.63 -0.72
CA CYS A 135 11.74 15.89 -2.14
C CYS A 135 12.99 15.19 -2.69
N LEU A 136 14.11 15.22 -1.95
CA LEU A 136 15.33 14.50 -2.33
C LEU A 136 15.13 12.98 -2.34
N GLY A 137 14.47 12.43 -1.33
CA GLY A 137 14.16 11.00 -1.25
C GLY A 137 13.31 10.53 -2.44
N ILE A 138 12.26 11.28 -2.76
CA ILE A 138 11.39 11.01 -3.91
C ILE A 138 12.18 11.12 -5.23
N ALA A 139 13.02 12.15 -5.38
CA ALA A 139 13.84 12.32 -6.58
C ALA A 139 14.80 11.15 -6.81
N LEU A 140 15.41 10.62 -5.75
CA LEU A 140 16.27 9.44 -5.83
C LEU A 140 15.51 8.19 -6.27
N VAL A 141 14.30 7.98 -5.74
CA VAL A 141 13.44 6.86 -6.14
C VAL A 141 13.07 6.97 -7.61
N VAL A 142 12.63 8.15 -8.06
CA VAL A 142 12.29 8.41 -9.46
C VAL A 142 13.49 8.18 -10.38
N ALA A 143 14.67 8.63 -9.99
CA ALA A 143 15.90 8.42 -10.76
C ALA A 143 16.27 6.92 -10.87
N GLY A 144 16.11 6.16 -9.78
CA GLY A 144 16.33 4.71 -9.78
C GLY A 144 15.37 3.98 -10.72
N VAL A 145 14.08 4.36 -10.71
CA VAL A 145 13.07 3.82 -11.62
C VAL A 145 13.38 4.18 -13.07
N ALA A 146 13.74 5.44 -13.35
CA ALA A 146 14.09 5.90 -14.70
C ALA A 146 15.34 5.23 -15.27
N SER A 147 16.27 4.81 -14.40
CA SER A 147 17.50 4.13 -14.80
C SER A 147 17.34 2.63 -15.03
N HIS A 148 16.18 2.06 -14.67
CA HIS A 148 15.91 0.64 -14.84
C HIS A 148 15.72 0.30 -16.31
N LYS A 149 16.56 -0.61 -16.83
CA LYS A 149 16.37 -1.22 -18.16
C LYS A 149 15.75 -2.62 -17.96
N PRO A 150 14.70 -3.00 -18.70
CA PRO A 150 14.20 -4.36 -18.67
C PRO A 150 15.32 -5.33 -19.04
N ALA A 151 15.37 -6.49 -18.37
CA ALA A 151 16.29 -7.56 -18.75
C ALA A 151 16.04 -7.94 -20.23
N PRO A 152 17.08 -8.16 -21.03
CA PRO A 152 16.89 -8.69 -22.38
C PRO A 152 16.24 -10.08 -22.26
N GLU A 153 15.18 -10.30 -23.04
CA GLU A 153 14.58 -11.63 -23.22
C GLU A 153 15.53 -12.62 -23.88
#